data_AF-A0A7V8YZS8-F1
#
_entry.id   AF-A0A7V8YZS8-F1
#
_cell.length_a   1.000
_cell.length_b   1.000
_cell.length_c   1.000
_cell.angle_alpha   90.00
_cell.angle_beta   90.00
_cell.angle_gamma   90.00
#
_symmetry.space_group_name_H-M   'P 1'
#
loop_
_entity.id
_entity.type
_entity.pdbx_description
1 polymer ?
#
loop_
_entity_poly.entity_id
_entity_poly.type
_entity_poly.pdbx_seq_one_letter_code
_entity_poly.pdbx_strand_id
1 'polypeptide(L)'
;MNKLRYIFFATLALALMAIPAMAQGAADNESSVNAAKAIGGGIGFGLAAGLAGIGQGLVGSRAAEGAARNPGAAATVQTLMIIALALIESLVLFALLIVFVKL
;
A
#
# COMPACT_ATOMS: atom_id res chain seq x y z
N MET A 1 -28.44 10.36 -9.94
CA MET A 1 -27.96 9.94 -11.27
C MET A 1 -26.43 9.83 -11.37
N ASN A 2 -25.65 10.73 -10.75
CA ASN A 2 -24.18 10.68 -10.85
C ASN A 2 -23.55 9.45 -10.16
N LYS A 3 -24.05 9.06 -8.97
CA LYS A 3 -23.57 7.85 -8.26
C LYS A 3 -23.78 6.56 -9.06
N LEU A 4 -24.91 6.44 -9.76
CA LEU A 4 -25.21 5.29 -10.62
C LEU A 4 -24.28 5.23 -11.84
N ARG A 5 -23.95 6.39 -12.42
CA ARG A 5 -22.94 6.50 -13.48
C ARG A 5 -21.56 6.08 -12.99
N TYR A 6 -21.13 6.52 -11.81
CA TYR A 6 -19.83 6.12 -11.24
C TYR A 6 -19.77 4.62 -10.95
N ILE A 7 -20.84 4.03 -10.41
CA ILE A 7 -20.91 2.58 -10.17
C ILE A 7 -20.83 1.83 -11.51
N PHE A 8 -21.57 2.25 -12.53
CA PHE A 8 -21.53 1.63 -13.86
C PHE A 8 -20.15 1.72 -14.53
N PHE A 9 -19.47 2.87 -14.44
CA PHE A 9 -18.12 3.00 -14.99
C PHE A 9 -17.08 2.18 -14.20
N ALA A 10 -17.23 2.06 -12.88
CA ALA A 10 -16.36 1.24 -12.05
C ALA A 10 -16.53 -0.26 -12.35
N THR A 11 -17.78 -0.73 -12.50
CA THR A 11 -18.05 -2.14 -12.85
C THR A 11 -17.60 -2.47 -14.28
N LEU A 12 -17.79 -1.54 -15.22
CA LEU A 12 -17.31 -1.70 -16.59
C LEU A 12 -15.77 -1.74 -16.66
N ALA A 13 -15.09 -0.85 -15.94
CA ALA A 13 -13.62 -0.84 -15.88
C ALA A 13 -13.09 -2.17 -15.32
N LEU A 14 -13.71 -2.69 -14.27
CA LEU A 14 -13.35 -3.98 -13.68
C LEU A 14 -13.57 -5.14 -14.66
N ALA A 15 -14.69 -5.14 -15.39
CA ALA A 15 -14.98 -6.15 -16.40
C ALA A 15 -13.99 -6.11 -17.58
N LEU A 16 -13.57 -4.92 -18.03
CA LEU A 16 -12.59 -4.76 -19.11
C LEU A 16 -11.19 -5.23 -18.69
N MET A 17 -10.81 -5.06 -17.42
CA MET A 17 -9.55 -5.59 -16.89
C MET A 17 -9.51 -7.14 -16.82
N ALA A 18 -10.66 -7.82 -16.93
CA ALA A 18 -10.74 -9.28 -16.94
C ALA A 18 -10.56 -9.89 -18.35
N ILE A 19 -10.68 -9.10 -19.42
CA ILE A 19 -10.52 -9.58 -20.81
C ILE A 19 -9.12 -10.18 -21.09
N PRO A 20 -8.01 -9.57 -20.64
CA PRO A 20 -6.67 -10.15 -20.82
C PRO A 20 -6.51 -11.52 -20.14
N ALA A 21 -7.17 -11.74 -18.99
CA ALA A 21 -7.10 -13.01 -18.26
C ALA A 21 -7.76 -14.17 -19.02
N MET A 22 -8.75 -13.88 -19.88
CA MET A 22 -9.47 -14.89 -20.68
C MET A 22 -8.82 -15.15 -22.05
N ALA A 23 -7.78 -14.40 -22.41
CA ALA A 23 -7.07 -14.49 -23.69
C ALA A 23 -5.71 -15.21 -23.59
N GLN A 24 -5.39 -15.82 -22.44
CA GLN A 24 -4.09 -16.45 -22.19
C GLN A 24 -3.96 -17.79 -22.97
N GLY A 25 -3.64 -17.69 -24.26
CA GLY A 25 -3.23 -18.80 -25.11
C GLY A 25 -1.72 -18.89 -25.22
N ALA A 26 -1.16 -20.00 -24.70
CA ALA A 26 0.16 -20.58 -24.99
C ALA A 26 1.33 -19.63 -25.31
N ALA A 27 1.95 -19.07 -24.26
CA ALA A 27 3.40 -18.88 -24.17
C ALA A 27 3.78 -18.47 -22.73
N ASP A 28 3.83 -19.46 -21.83
CA ASP A 28 4.49 -19.32 -20.52
C ASP A 28 6.01 -19.24 -20.73
N ASN A 29 6.47 -18.11 -21.29
CA ASN A 29 7.88 -17.80 -21.43
C ASN A 29 8.36 -16.96 -20.24
N GLU A 30 9.67 -16.99 -19.97
CA GLU A 30 10.30 -16.25 -18.87
C GLU A 30 9.94 -14.75 -18.85
N SER A 31 9.75 -14.14 -20.02
CA SER A 31 9.36 -12.73 -20.14
C SER A 31 7.95 -12.47 -19.59
N SER A 32 6.97 -13.31 -19.94
CA SER A 32 5.60 -13.22 -19.43
C SER A 32 5.54 -13.39 -17.91
N VAL A 33 6.29 -14.35 -17.37
CA VAL A 33 6.37 -14.59 -15.92
C VAL A 33 7.02 -13.41 -15.20
N ASN A 34 8.09 -12.84 -15.75
CA ASN A 34 8.77 -11.69 -15.15
C ASN A 34 7.92 -10.41 -15.22
N ALA A 35 7.19 -10.20 -16.31
CA ALA A 35 6.24 -9.08 -16.42
C ALA A 35 5.12 -9.19 -15.37
N ALA A 36 4.54 -10.39 -15.19
CA ALA A 36 3.50 -10.62 -14.19
C ALA A 36 4.03 -10.41 -12.76
N LYS A 37 5.24 -10.89 -12.45
CA LYS A 37 5.91 -10.63 -11.18
C LYS A 37 6.11 -9.14 -10.95
N ALA A 38 6.67 -8.40 -11.92
CA ALA A 38 6.95 -6.97 -11.80
C ALA A 38 5.67 -6.15 -11.51
N ILE A 39 4.58 -6.45 -12.22
CA ILE A 39 3.28 -5.80 -11.99
C ILE A 39 2.73 -6.16 -10.60
N GLY A 40 2.71 -7.45 -10.24
CA GLY A 40 2.21 -7.90 -8.94
C GLY A 40 3.00 -7.33 -7.77
N GLY A 41 4.32 -7.34 -7.86
CA GLY A 41 5.21 -6.78 -6.84
C GLY A 41 5.15 -5.26 -6.75
N GLY A 42 5.07 -4.55 -7.89
CA GLY A 42 4.91 -3.09 -7.91
C GLY A 42 3.59 -2.63 -7.29
N ILE A 43 2.47 -3.28 -7.65
CA ILE A 43 1.16 -2.99 -7.05
C ILE A 43 1.14 -3.36 -5.58
N GLY A 44 1.62 -4.56 -5.22
CA GLY A 44 1.63 -5.04 -3.84
C GLY A 44 2.43 -4.14 -2.91
N PHE A 45 3.64 -3.76 -3.32
CA PHE A 45 4.48 -2.84 -2.54
C PHE A 45 3.91 -1.43 -2.51
N GLY A 46 3.41 -0.91 -3.63
CA GLY A 46 2.77 0.40 -3.68
C GLY A 46 1.58 0.51 -2.73
N LEU A 47 0.75 -0.53 -2.63
CA LEU A 47 -0.36 -0.59 -1.68
C LEU A 47 0.15 -0.66 -0.22
N ALA A 48 1.13 -1.51 0.07
CA ALA A 48 1.70 -1.62 1.42
C ALA A 48 2.30 -0.29 1.90
N ALA A 49 3.15 0.33 1.08
CA ALA A 49 3.78 1.61 1.37
C ALA A 49 2.75 2.75 1.46
N GLY A 50 1.76 2.78 0.57
CA GLY A 50 0.72 3.80 0.57
C GLY A 50 -0.16 3.76 1.82
N LEU A 51 -0.62 2.57 2.22
CA LEU A 51 -1.43 2.39 3.43
C LEU A 51 -0.61 2.68 4.69
N ALA A 52 0.66 2.27 4.72
CA ALA A 52 1.57 2.59 5.82
C ALA A 52 1.77 4.10 5.96
N GLY A 53 2.00 4.82 4.85
CA GLY A 53 2.15 6.28 4.87
C GLY A 53 0.94 7.01 5.45
N ILE A 54 -0.28 6.54 5.14
CA ILE A 54 -1.51 7.06 5.77
C ILE A 54 -1.51 6.82 7.29
N GLY A 55 -1.16 5.60 7.71
CA GLY A 55 -1.05 5.25 9.13
C GLY A 55 -0.01 6.07 9.88
N GLN A 56 1.18 6.25 9.30
CA GLN A 56 2.26 7.05 9.88
C GLN A 56 1.89 8.52 10.00
N GLY A 57 1.23 9.11 8.99
CA GLY A 57 0.72 10.47 9.07
C GLY A 57 -0.31 10.67 10.20
N LEU A 58 -1.19 9.68 10.41
CA LEU A 58 -2.15 9.71 11.51
C LEU A 58 -1.46 9.62 12.88
N VAL A 59 -0.48 8.73 13.02
CA VAL A 59 0.31 8.60 14.26
C VAL A 59 1.08 9.90 14.54
N GLY A 60 1.76 10.45 13.53
CA GLY A 60 2.54 11.69 13.67
C GLY A 60 1.70 12.90 14.05
N SER A 61 0.57 13.12 13.39
CA SER A 61 -0.36 14.22 13.71
C SER A 61 -0.91 14.11 15.15
N ARG A 62 -1.33 12.92 15.57
CA ARG A 62 -1.84 12.66 16.93
C ARG A 62 -0.76 12.89 17.98
N ALA A 63 0.47 12.47 17.71
CA ALA A 63 1.61 12.70 18.60
C ALA A 63 1.94 14.19 18.71
N ALA A 64 1.95 14.93 17.59
CA ALA A 64 2.19 16.38 17.59
C ALA A 64 1.13 17.15 18.39
N GLU A 65 -0.16 16.84 18.19
CA GLU A 65 -1.24 17.43 19.00
C GLU A 65 -1.11 17.08 20.49
N GLY A 66 -0.78 15.83 20.81
CA GLY A 66 -0.61 15.36 22.19
C GLY A 66 0.54 16.09 22.91
N ALA A 67 1.67 16.26 22.22
CA ALA A 67 2.83 16.99 22.74
C ALA A 67 2.54 18.49 22.92
N ALA A 68 1.80 19.10 21.99
CA ALA A 68 1.40 20.50 22.08
C ALA A 68 0.43 20.76 23.25
N ARG A 69 -0.54 19.86 23.48
CA ARG A 69 -1.51 19.99 24.57
C ARG A 69 -0.88 19.72 25.95
N ASN A 70 0.09 18.81 26.02
CA ASN A 70 0.76 18.44 27.27
C ASN A 70 2.29 18.42 27.10
N PRO A 71 2.96 19.59 27.12
CA PRO A 71 4.41 19.68 26.90
C PRO A 71 5.24 18.84 27.89
N GLY A 72 4.77 18.69 29.13
CA GLY A 72 5.45 17.87 30.15
C GLY A 72 5.50 16.37 29.84
N ALA A 73 4.66 15.87 28.92
CA ALA A 73 4.65 14.47 28.49
C ALA A 73 5.25 14.26 27.08
N ALA A 74 5.81 15.31 26.45
CA ALA A 74 6.24 15.27 25.06
C ALA A 74 7.27 14.17 24.75
N ALA A 75 8.22 13.92 25.66
CA ALA A 75 9.23 12.87 25.49
C ALA A 75 8.61 11.46 25.49
N THR A 76 7.64 11.21 26.37
CA THR A 76 6.90 9.93 26.41
C THR A 76 6.07 9.75 25.14
N VAL A 77 5.38 10.81 24.69
CA VAL A 77 4.60 10.80 23.44
C VAL A 77 5.50 10.50 22.23
N GLN A 78 6.67 11.14 22.15
CA GLN A 78 7.64 10.88 21.09
C GLN A 78 8.13 9.42 21.09
N THR A 79 8.40 8.86 22.27
CA THR A 79 8.85 7.46 22.40
C THR A 79 7.78 6.49 21.89
N LEU A 80 6.52 6.68 22.32
CA LEU A 80 5.41 5.85 21.85
C LEU A 80 5.15 6.01 20.35
N MET A 81 5.28 7.24 19.84
CA MET A 81 5.17 7.52 18.41
C MET A 81 6.22 6.75 17.61
N ILE A 82 7.50 6.79 18.01
CA ILE A 82 8.58 6.09 17.31
C ILE A 82 8.35 4.57 17.30
N ILE A 83 7.91 3.99 18.43
CA ILE A 83 7.59 2.56 18.50
C ILE A 83 6.45 2.21 17.52
N ALA A 84 5.38 3.00 17.51
CA ALA A 84 4.27 2.78 16.59
C ALA A 84 4.70 2.92 15.11
N LEU A 85 5.50 3.93 14.78
CA LEU A 85 6.05 4.13 13.43
C LEU A 85 6.96 2.97 13.03
N ALA A 86 7.81 2.47 13.92
CA ALA A 86 8.70 1.34 13.66
C ALA A 86 7.92 0.04 13.38
N LEU A 87 6.82 -0.20 14.11
CA LEU A 87 5.97 -1.36 13.84
C LEU A 87 5.27 -1.25 12.48
N ILE A 88 4.76 -0.07 12.12
CA ILE A 88 4.17 0.15 10.79
C ILE A 88 5.23 -0.05 9.69
N GLU A 89 6.42 0.52 9.88
CA GLU A 89 7.51 0.44 8.90
C GLU A 89 8.02 -0.98 8.71
N SER A 90 8.02 -1.81 9.77
CA SER A 90 8.45 -3.21 9.67
C SER A 90 7.66 -4.01 8.63
N LEU A 91 6.36 -3.73 8.49
CA LEU A 91 5.51 -4.36 7.48
C LEU A 91 5.89 -3.93 6.06
N VAL A 92 6.23 -2.65 5.88
CA VAL A 92 6.70 -2.10 4.61
C VAL A 92 8.04 -2.69 4.23
N LEU A 93 8.96 -2.85 5.20
CA LEU A 93 10.26 -3.47 4.97
C LEU A 93 10.14 -4.95 4.59
N PHE A 94 9.18 -5.70 5.16
CA PHE A 94 8.92 -7.06 4.70
C PHE A 94 8.35 -7.10 3.28
N ALA A 95 7.46 -6.18 2.91
CA ALA A 95 7.00 -6.08 1.52
C ALA A 95 8.14 -5.71 0.57
N LEU A 96 9.00 -4.76 0.96
CA LEU A 96 10.21 -4.38 0.21
C LEU A 96 11.15 -5.58 0.04
N LEU A 97 11.38 -6.35 1.10
CA LEU A 97 12.24 -7.53 1.06
C LEU A 97 11.73 -8.57 0.05
N ILE A 98 10.42 -8.83 0.03
CA ILE A 98 9.82 -9.76 -0.93
C ILE A 98 10.02 -9.26 -2.35
N VAL A 99 9.74 -7.98 -2.62
CA VAL A 99 9.98 -7.36 -3.93
C VAL A 99 11.45 -7.46 -4.32
N PHE A 100 12.37 -7.07 -3.45
CA PHE A 100 13.81 -7.06 -3.72
C PHE A 100 14.39 -8.45 -4.01
N VAL A 101 13.83 -9.51 -3.41
CA VAL A 101 14.31 -10.89 -3.60
C VAL A 101 13.63 -11.59 -4.77
N LYS A 102 12.40 -11.20 -5.14
CA LYS A 102 11.57 -11.92 -6.12
C LYS A 102 11.42 -11.22 -7.46
N LEU A 103 11.72 -9.93 -7.53
CA LEU A 103 11.72 -9.10 -8.74
C LEU A 103 13.16 -8.76 -9.12
#